data_AF-A0A9P4XXT8-F1
#
_entry.id   AF-A0A9P4XXT8-F1
#
_cell.length_a   1.000
_cell.length_b   1.000
_cell.length_c   1.000
_cell.angle_alpha   90.00
_cell.angle_beta   90.00
_cell.angle_gamma   90.00
#
_symmetry.space_group_name_H-M   'P 1'
#
loop_
_entity.id
_entity.type
_entity.pdbx_description
1 polymer ?
#
loop_
_entity_poly.entity_id
_entity_poly.type
_entity_poly.pdbx_seq_one_letter_code
_entity_poly.pdbx_strand_id
1 'polypeptide(L)' 'MAKPRCPAKIEGKECRKLAHPIVGKCDDCGKLFCSAHRFMEEHNCEMADVTKTKLFQENAAQLLKERTQVVRI' A
#
# COMPACT_ATOMS: atom_id res chain seq x y z
N MET A 1 -6.02 5.16 28.23
CA MET A 1 -6.44 4.95 26.82
C MET A 1 -5.90 3.59 26.36
N ALA A 2 -6.73 2.71 25.82
CA ALA A 2 -6.29 1.39 25.36
C ALA A 2 -5.43 1.53 24.10
N LYS A 3 -4.28 0.87 24.04
CA LYS A 3 -3.43 0.85 22.83
C LYS A 3 -4.14 0.04 21.73
N PRO A 4 -4.24 0.56 20.49
CA PRO A 4 -4.87 -0.18 19.40
C PRO A 4 -4.09 -1.46 19.10
N ARG A 5 -4.79 -2.53 18.73
CA ARG A 5 -4.18 -3.77 18.24
C ARG A 5 -4.07 -3.75 16.72
N CYS A 6 -3.14 -4.54 16.20
CA CYS A 6 -2.96 -4.71 14.77
C CYS A 6 -4.18 -5.42 14.15
N PRO A 7 -4.87 -4.81 13.17
CA PRO A 7 -6.06 -5.40 12.53
C PRO A 7 -5.72 -6.36 11.38
N ALA A 8 -4.44 -6.69 11.16
CA ALA A 8 -4.04 -7.59 10.08
C ALA A 8 -4.61 -9.00 10.29
N LYS A 9 -5.17 -9.56 9.22
CA LYS A 9 -5.69 -10.92 9.16
C LYS A 9 -4.96 -11.68 8.04
N ILE A 10 -4.13 -12.63 8.43
CA ILE A 10 -3.26 -13.38 7.50
C ILE A 10 -3.69 -14.83 7.56
N GLU A 11 -4.10 -15.40 6.42
CA GLU A 11 -4.51 -16.82 6.33
C GLU A 11 -5.54 -17.22 7.39
N GLY A 12 -6.48 -16.31 7.69
CA GLY A 12 -7.53 -16.54 8.69
C GLY A 12 -7.12 -16.30 10.15
N LYS A 13 -5.85 -15.98 10.45
CA LYS A 13 -5.35 -15.68 11.79
C LYS A 13 -5.32 -14.17 12.05
N GLU A 14 -5.87 -13.74 13.18
CA GLU A 14 -5.82 -12.35 13.63
C GLU A 14 -4.50 -12.05 14.35
N CYS A 15 -3.88 -10.91 14.03
CA CYS A 15 -2.68 -10.48 14.71
C CYS A 15 -2.99 -10.05 16.16
N ARG A 16 -2.33 -10.65 17.15
CA ARG A 16 -2.48 -10.30 18.57
C ARG A 16 -1.50 -9.22 19.06
N LYS A 17 -0.65 -8.67 18.18
CA LYS A 17 0.35 -7.65 18.54
C LYS A 17 -0.29 -6.26 18.64
N LEU A 18 0.31 -5.42 19.49
CA LEU A 18 -0.07 -4.01 19.59
C LEU A 18 0.35 -3.26 18.32
N ALA A 19 -0.52 -2.36 17.85
CA ALA A 19 -0.20 -1.48 16.75
C ALA A 19 0.74 -0.37 17.21
N HIS A 20 1.67 0.03 16.34
CA HIS A 20 2.65 1.06 16.64
C HIS A 20 2.18 2.39 16.02
N PRO A 21 1.83 3.42 16.81
CA PRO A 21 1.19 4.64 16.29
C PRO A 21 2.10 5.47 15.36
N ILE A 22 3.42 5.39 15.54
CA ILE A 22 4.39 6.17 14.78
C ILE A 22 4.75 5.50 13.44
N VAL A 23 5.11 4.21 13.46
CA VAL A 23 5.65 3.49 12.29
C VAL A 23 4.66 2.54 11.63
N GLY A 24 3.51 2.30 12.26
CA GLY A 24 2.54 1.30 11.83
C GLY A 24 1.42 1.84 10.96
N LYS A 25 1.40 3.13 10.62
CA LYS A 25 0.34 3.72 9.79
C LYS A 25 0.58 3.35 8.33
N CYS A 26 -0.35 2.63 7.71
CA CYS A 26 -0.38 2.42 6.27
C CYS A 26 -0.96 3.67 5.59
N ASP A 27 -0.30 4.16 4.55
CA ASP A 27 -0.73 5.37 3.83
C ASP A 27 -1.96 5.10 2.94
N ASP A 28 -2.04 3.90 2.36
CA ASP A 28 -3.13 3.52 1.45
C ASP A 28 -4.46 3.28 2.14
N CYS A 29 -4.46 2.57 3.28
CA CYS A 29 -5.70 2.23 4.00
C CYS A 29 -5.90 3.01 5.31
N GLY A 30 -4.91 3.81 5.74
CA GLY A 30 -5.00 4.63 6.95
C GLY A 30 -4.99 3.86 8.28
N LYS A 31 -4.87 2.53 8.25
CA LYS A 31 -4.93 1.67 9.44
C LYS A 31 -3.56 1.58 10.14
N LEU A 32 -3.59 1.32 11.45
CA LEU A 32 -2.42 1.17 12.30
C LEU A 32 -2.08 -0.32 12.52
N PHE A 33 -0.87 -0.72 12.16
CA PHE A 33 -0.37 -2.09 12.25
C PHE A 33 0.81 -2.21 13.21
N CYS A 34 1.22 -3.45 13.52
CA CYS A 34 2.45 -3.71 14.27
C CYS A 34 3.67 -3.66 13.33
N SER A 35 4.89 -3.62 13.88
CA SER A 35 6.13 -3.52 13.08
C SER A 35 6.32 -4.62 12.04
N ALA A 36 5.66 -5.76 12.23
CA ALA A 36 5.71 -6.94 11.37
C ALA A 36 4.56 -7.05 10.37
N HIS A 37 3.59 -6.14 10.38
CA HIS A 37 2.51 -6.10 9.38
C HIS A 37 2.34 -4.69 8.82
N ARG A 38 3.40 -3.89 8.86
CA ARG A 38 3.37 -2.48 8.44
C ARG A 38 3.38 -2.35 6.93
N PHE A 39 3.90 -3.36 6.23
CA PHE A 39 3.95 -3.39 4.77
C PHE A 39 2.62 -3.86 4.18
N MET A 40 2.29 -3.35 2.99
CA MET A 40 1.04 -3.65 2.30
C MET A 40 0.85 -5.13 2.02
N GLU A 41 1.94 -5.83 1.69
CA GLU A 41 1.97 -7.27 1.41
C GLU A 41 1.65 -8.10 2.66
N GLU A 42 2.11 -7.64 3.83
CA GLU A 42 1.98 -8.40 5.08
C GLU A 42 0.56 -8.35 5.67
N HIS A 43 -0.16 -7.23 5.51
CA HIS A 43 -1.54 -7.11 6.00
C HIS A 43 -2.60 -7.27 4.91
N ASN A 44 -2.19 -7.68 3.70
CA ASN A 44 -3.05 -7.84 2.53
C ASN A 44 -3.93 -6.60 2.30
N CYS A 45 -3.28 -5.44 2.14
CA CYS A 45 -3.95 -4.15 2.05
C CYS A 45 -5.04 -4.14 0.97
N GLU A 46 -6.27 -3.82 1.36
CA GLU A 46 -7.43 -3.76 0.46
C GLU A 46 -7.27 -2.74 -0.68
N MET A 47 -6.53 -1.66 -0.43
CA MET A 47 -6.29 -0.59 -1.40
C MET A 47 -5.06 -0.82 -2.29
N ALA A 48 -4.31 -1.91 -2.08
CA ALA A 48 -3.09 -2.17 -2.85
C ALA A 48 -3.34 -2.24 -4.36
N ASP A 49 -4.43 -2.89 -4.76
CA ASP A 49 -4.76 -3.07 -6.18
C ASP A 49 -5.21 -1.76 -6.84
N VAL A 50 -5.97 -0.95 -6.10
CA VAL A 50 -6.45 0.37 -6.54
C VAL A 50 -5.27 1.32 -6.75
N THR A 51 -4.38 1.43 -5.76
CA THR A 51 -3.17 2.28 -5.84
C THR A 51 -2.29 1.82 -7.00
N LYS A 52 -2.06 0.51 -7.16
CA LYS A 52 -1.23 -0.05 -8.23
C LYS A 52 -1.78 0.29 -9.62
N THR A 53 -3.09 0.14 -9.81
CA THR A 53 -3.74 0.41 -11.10
C THR A 53 -3.65 1.89 -11.45
N LYS A 54 -3.91 2.77 -10.47
CA LYS A 54 -3.82 4.23 -10.64
C LYS A 54 -2.39 4.64 -11.06
N LEU A 55 -1.39 4.21 -10.30
CA LEU A 55 0.01 4.53 -10.58
C LEU A 55 0.46 3.98 -11.94
N PHE A 56 -0.01 2.79 -12.33
CA PHE A 56 0.28 2.23 -13.64
C PHE A 56 -0.27 3.10 -14.77
N GLN A 57 -1.52 3.57 -14.65
CA GLN A 57 -2.14 4.44 -15.65
C GLN A 57 -1.43 5.79 -15.76
N GLU A 58 -1.08 6.41 -14.63
CA GLU A 58 -0.36 7.68 -14.59
C GLU A 58 1.03 7.55 -15.22
N ASN A 59 1.77 6.50 -14.87
CA ASN A 59 3.09 6.21 -15.45
C ASN A 59 3.00 5.93 -16.96
N ALA A 60 2.01 5.16 -17.40
CA ALA A 60 1.80 4.89 -18.82
C ALA A 60 1.51 6.18 -19.61
N ALA A 61 0.69 7.07 -19.07
CA ALA A 61 0.40 8.37 -19.67
C ALA A 61 1.66 9.25 -19.75
N GLN A 62 2.48 9.25 -18.70
CA GLN A 62 3.73 10.00 -18.67
C GLN A 62 4.74 9.48 -19.70
N LEU A 63 4.93 8.16 -19.77
CA LEU A 63 5.81 7.53 -20.77
C LEU A 63 5.38 7.82 -22.20
N LEU A 64 4.07 7.84 -22.49
CA LEU A 64 3.56 8.20 -23.80
C LEU A 64 3.80 9.67 -24.16
N LYS A 65 3.75 10.57 -23.17
CA LYS A 65 4.06 11.99 -23.34
C LYS A 65 5.55 12.23 -23.59
N GLU A 66 6.41 11.50 -22.89
CA GLU A 66 7.86 11.64 -22.97
C GLU A 66 8.48 10.82 -24.11
N ARG A 67 7.69 9.99 -24.81
CA ARG A 67 8.19 9.13 -25.88
C ARG A 67 8.81 9.97 -27.00
N THR A 68 10.08 9.69 -27.32
CA THR A 68 10.74 10.27 -28.49
C THR A 68 10.11 9.70 -29.77
N GLN A 69 9.69 10.56 -30.68
CA GLN A 69 9.17 10.15 -31.99
C GLN A 69 10.25 10.37 -33.05
N VAL A 70 10.50 9.35 -33.87
CA VAL A 70 11.39 9.47 -35.03
C VAL A 70 10.62 10.20 -36.13
N VAL A 71 11.10 11.39 -36.50
CA VAL A 71 10.59 12.12 -37.68
C VAL A 71 11.09 11.39 -38.91
N ARG A 72 10.17 10.88 -39.73
CA ARG A 72 10.51 10.29 -41.03
C ARG A 72 10.59 11.41 -42.06
N ILE A 73 11.80 11.67 -42.57
CA ILE A 73 12.09 12.55 -43.70
C ILE A 73 12.06 11.78 -45.02
#